data_AF-A0A7V0ZK70-F1
#
_entry.id   AF-A0A7V0ZK70-F1
#
_cell.length_a   1.000
_cell.length_b   1.000
_cell.length_c   1.000
_cell.angle_alpha   90.00
_cell.angle_beta   90.00
_cell.angle_gamma   90.00
#
_symmetry.space_group_name_H-M   'P 1'
#
loop_
_entity.id
_entity.type
_entity.pdbx_description
1 polymer ?
#
loop_
_entity_poly.entity_id
_entity_poly.type
_entity_poly.pdbx_seq_one_letter_code
_entity_poly.pdbx_strand_id
1 'polypeptide(L)'
;MLTLTPTAVLDSKPTNGPEVFAVIDGKKVFLPSDAKYVMQDRRGLWYYSSRKPRPKEGDWTPNKTSIACRTDRGYVRALKTDTNLRWLDTCQRTVRIISGEAGTRRPADD
;
A
#
# COMPACT_ATOMS: atom_id res chain seq x y z
N MET A 1 -11.45 18.06 -14.32
CA MET A 1 -11.36 17.67 -12.90
C MET A 1 -10.74 16.28 -12.84
N LEU A 2 -9.48 16.15 -12.41
CA LEU A 2 -8.83 14.84 -12.26
C LEU A 2 -9.29 14.22 -10.94
N THR A 3 -10.25 13.30 -11.01
CA THR A 3 -10.72 12.54 -9.85
C THR A 3 -9.69 11.47 -9.53
N LEU A 4 -8.93 11.66 -8.45
CA LEU A 4 -8.09 10.62 -7.87
C LEU A 4 -9.00 9.58 -7.20
N THR A 5 -9.01 8.37 -7.73
CA THR A 5 -9.69 7.23 -7.08
C THR A 5 -8.82 6.73 -5.94
N PRO A 6 -9.38 6.49 -4.72
CA PRO A 6 -8.63 5.85 -3.65
C PRO A 6 -8.10 4.49 -4.11
N THR A 7 -6.82 4.25 -3.89
CA THR A 7 -6.18 2.95 -4.16
C THR A 7 -5.99 2.14 -2.89
N ALA A 8 -6.21 2.74 -1.73
CA ALA A 8 -6.14 2.09 -0.44
C ALA A 8 -7.26 2.57 0.47
N VAL A 9 -7.60 1.73 1.44
CA VAL A 9 -8.60 2.04 2.46
C VAL A 9 -7.99 1.84 3.85
N LEU A 10 -8.29 2.75 4.76
CA LEU A 10 -7.76 2.75 6.12
C LEU A 10 -8.74 2.08 7.10
N ASP A 11 -10.03 2.29 6.91
CA ASP A 11 -11.05 1.99 7.93
C ASP A 11 -11.95 0.79 7.59
N SER A 12 -11.83 0.22 6.40
CA SER A 12 -12.65 -0.92 5.98
C SER A 12 -11.79 -2.05 5.43
N LYS A 13 -11.97 -3.24 6.00
CA LYS A 13 -11.43 -4.49 5.46
C LYS A 13 -12.11 -4.80 4.12
N PRO A 14 -11.38 -5.36 3.14
CA PRO A 14 -11.99 -5.92 1.95
C PRO A 14 -13.01 -7.00 2.34
N THR A 15 -14.24 -6.90 1.84
CA THR A 15 -15.30 -7.87 2.13
C THR A 15 -15.10 -9.19 1.38
N ASN A 16 -14.41 -9.14 0.23
CA ASN A 16 -14.20 -10.27 -0.66
C ASN A 16 -12.71 -10.46 -0.96
N GLY A 17 -12.23 -11.70 -0.91
CA GLY A 17 -10.85 -12.06 -1.24
C GLY A 17 -9.85 -11.93 -0.07
N PRO A 18 -8.55 -12.12 -0.34
CA PRO A 18 -7.52 -12.04 0.69
C PRO A 18 -7.37 -10.61 1.22
N GLU A 19 -7.22 -10.47 2.54
CA GLU A 19 -6.85 -9.19 3.15
C GLU A 19 -5.37 -8.92 2.85
N VAL A 20 -5.09 -7.93 2.01
CA VAL A 20 -3.74 -7.46 1.71
C VAL A 20 -3.56 -6.09 2.34
N PHE A 21 -2.55 -5.93 3.19
CA PHE A 21 -2.29 -4.64 3.84
C PHE A 21 -0.82 -4.42 4.15
N ALA A 22 -0.46 -3.16 4.38
CA ALA A 22 0.79 -2.76 5.01
C ALA A 22 0.50 -2.01 6.32
N VAL A 23 1.42 -2.07 7.27
CA VAL A 23 1.38 -1.19 8.44
C VAL A 23 2.24 0.02 8.14
N ILE A 24 1.61 1.19 8.05
CA ILE A 24 2.27 2.47 7.78
C ILE A 24 1.85 3.43 8.89
N ASP A 25 2.84 3.98 9.59
CA ASP A 25 2.61 4.89 10.73
C ASP A 25 1.64 4.31 11.79
N GLY A 26 1.84 3.04 12.13
CA GLY A 26 1.00 2.31 13.10
C GLY A 26 -0.41 1.95 12.61
N LYS A 27 -0.81 2.34 11.39
CA LYS A 27 -2.13 2.09 10.82
C LYS A 27 -2.10 1.02 9.75
N LYS A 28 -3.15 0.19 9.70
CA LYS A 28 -3.34 -0.76 8.60
C LYS A 28 -3.84 -0.01 7.37
N VAL A 29 -3.11 -0.15 6.29
CA VAL A 29 -3.47 0.37 4.98
C VAL A 29 -3.82 -0.81 4.11
N PHE A 30 -5.12 -1.03 3.87
CA PHE A 30 -5.61 -2.10 3.01
C PHE A 30 -5.36 -1.74 1.55
N LEU A 31 -4.81 -2.69 0.81
CA LEU A 31 -4.30 -2.51 -0.55
C LEU A 31 -5.00 -3.48 -1.51
N PRO A 32 -4.90 -3.23 -2.82
CA PRO A 32 -5.36 -4.17 -3.82
C PRO A 32 -4.70 -5.54 -3.67
N SER A 33 -5.41 -6.60 -4.08
CA SER A 33 -4.96 -7.97 -3.87
C SER A 33 -3.66 -8.33 -4.61
N ASP A 34 -3.26 -7.56 -5.62
CA ASP A 34 -2.03 -7.74 -6.38
C ASP A 34 -0.84 -6.94 -5.82
N ALA A 35 -1.06 -6.08 -4.82
CA ALA A 35 0.02 -5.38 -4.14
C ALA A 35 0.87 -6.39 -3.36
N LYS A 36 2.15 -6.52 -3.72
CA LYS A 36 3.11 -7.40 -3.03
C LYS A 36 4.13 -6.64 -2.21
N TYR A 37 4.45 -5.42 -2.65
CA TYR A 37 5.44 -4.56 -2.03
C TYR A 37 4.85 -3.16 -1.83
N VAL A 38 5.27 -2.51 -0.76
CA VAL A 38 5.11 -1.07 -0.58
C VAL A 38 6.45 -0.43 -0.28
N MET A 39 6.58 0.83 -0.67
CA MET A 39 7.79 1.61 -0.52
C MET A 39 7.48 3.09 -0.56
N GLN A 40 8.38 3.87 0.01
CA GLN A 40 8.26 5.31 0.11
C GLN A 40 9.33 5.99 -0.74
N ASP A 41 8.96 7.07 -1.42
CA ASP A 41 9.93 7.91 -2.12
C ASP A 41 10.58 8.94 -1.18
N ARG A 42 11.54 9.71 -1.69
CA ARG A 42 12.23 10.76 -0.92
C ARG A 42 11.34 11.93 -0.51
N ARG A 43 10.16 12.07 -1.11
CA ARG A 43 9.18 13.12 -0.80
C ARG A 43 8.22 12.67 0.31
N GLY A 44 8.37 11.43 0.78
CA GLY A 44 7.52 10.82 1.79
C GLY A 44 6.27 10.15 1.23
N LEU A 45 6.10 10.10 -0.09
CA LEU A 45 4.92 9.52 -0.73
C LEU A 45 5.04 8.00 -0.81
N TRP A 46 3.95 7.32 -0.49
CA TRP A 46 3.89 5.86 -0.51
C TRP A 46 3.33 5.32 -1.82
N TYR A 47 3.91 4.20 -2.26
CA TYR A 47 3.54 3.48 -3.47
C TYR A 47 3.41 2.00 -3.17
N TYR A 48 2.62 1.30 -3.99
CA TYR A 48 2.60 -0.15 -3.99
C TYR A 48 2.98 -0.71 -5.37
N SER A 49 3.41 -1.97 -5.39
CA SER A 49 3.80 -2.67 -6.60
C SER A 49 3.60 -4.18 -6.47
N SER A 50 3.27 -4.84 -7.58
CA SER A 50 3.18 -6.30 -7.66
C SER A 50 4.56 -6.98 -7.73
N ARG A 51 5.62 -6.23 -8.06
CA ARG A 51 7.02 -6.69 -8.10
C ARG A 51 7.93 -5.68 -7.44
N LYS A 52 9.05 -6.13 -6.86
CA LYS A 52 10.07 -5.22 -6.32
C LYS A 52 10.58 -4.29 -7.44
N PRO A 53 10.44 -2.95 -7.32
CA PRO A 53 10.86 -2.01 -8.36
C PRO A 53 12.35 -2.13 -8.68
N ARG A 54 12.68 -1.92 -9.95
CA ARG A 54 14.05 -1.69 -10.41
C ARG A 54 14.14 -0.22 -10.83
N PRO A 55 15.08 0.57 -10.27
CA PRO A 55 15.26 1.94 -10.71
C PRO A 55 15.60 2.01 -12.20
N LYS A 56 15.01 2.97 -12.91
CA LYS A 56 15.40 3.34 -14.28
C LYS A 56 15.78 4.82 -14.24
N GLU A 57 16.96 5.17 -14.75
CA GLU A 57 17.44 6.57 -14.76
C GLU A 57 17.45 7.21 -13.35
N GLY A 58 17.69 6.41 -12.31
CA GLY A 58 17.73 6.88 -10.92
C GLY A 58 16.37 7.04 -10.24
N ASP A 59 15.27 6.77 -10.95
CA ASP A 59 13.91 6.83 -10.42
C ASP A 59 13.18 5.49 -10.58
N TRP A 60 12.48 5.07 -9.54
CA TRP A 60 11.70 3.82 -9.52
C TRP A 60 10.19 4.09 -9.55
N THR A 61 9.78 5.34 -9.28
CA THR A 61 8.39 5.79 -9.25
C THR A 61 7.67 5.81 -10.61
N PRO A 62 8.33 5.87 -11.79
CA PRO A 62 7.64 5.82 -13.06
C PRO A 62 6.76 4.56 -13.15
N ASN A 63 5.50 4.77 -13.49
CA ASN A 63 4.47 3.73 -13.61
C ASN A 63 4.15 2.98 -12.31
N LYS A 64 4.50 3.52 -11.13
CA LYS A 64 4.05 2.98 -9.85
C LYS A 64 2.79 3.68 -9.39
N THR A 65 1.88 2.90 -8.85
CA THR A 65 0.63 3.42 -8.31
C THR A 65 0.90 3.95 -6.91
N SER A 66 0.63 5.24 -6.71
CA SER A 66 0.64 5.84 -5.38
C SER A 66 -0.47 5.23 -4.52
N ILE A 67 -0.17 4.99 -3.25
CA ILE A 67 -1.18 4.70 -2.24
C ILE A 67 -1.94 5.99 -2.00
N ALA A 68 -3.22 6.02 -2.38
CA ALA A 68 -4.11 7.16 -2.20
C ALA A 68 -5.28 6.75 -1.32
N CYS A 69 -5.52 7.51 -0.27
CA CYS A 69 -6.56 7.25 0.71
C CYS A 69 -7.46 8.48 0.86
N ARG A 70 -8.68 8.25 1.33
CA ARG A 70 -9.60 9.32 1.72
C ARG A 70 -9.17 9.87 3.08
N THR A 71 -9.05 11.20 3.18
CA THR A 71 -8.79 11.89 4.44
C THR A 71 -10.09 12.09 5.20
N ASP A 72 -9.98 12.43 6.49
CA ASP A 72 -11.14 12.72 7.35
C ASP A 72 -12.00 13.88 6.82
N ARG A 73 -11.41 14.77 6.02
CA ARG A 73 -12.10 15.88 5.34
C ARG A 73 -12.78 15.46 4.03
N GLY A 74 -12.79 14.17 3.70
CA GLY A 74 -13.43 13.60 2.50
C GLY A 74 -12.61 13.68 1.21
N TYR A 75 -11.42 14.28 1.23
CA TYR A 75 -10.57 14.41 0.04
C TYR A 75 -9.71 13.17 -0.19
N VAL A 76 -9.47 12.80 -1.45
CA VAL A 76 -8.52 11.73 -1.80
C VAL A 76 -7.14 12.34 -1.98
N ARG A 77 -6.15 11.84 -1.25
CA ARG A 77 -4.75 12.30 -1.32
C ARG A 77 -3.81 11.11 -1.30
N ALA A 78 -2.64 11.27 -1.93
CA ALA A 78 -1.55 10.31 -1.76
C ALA A 78 -1.12 10.28 -0.29
N LEU A 79 -0.95 9.07 0.23
CA LEU A 79 -0.47 8.83 1.59
C LEU A 79 0.96 9.33 1.70
N LYS A 80 1.19 10.21 2.67
CA LYS A 80 2.48 10.83 2.94
C LYS A 80 2.82 10.65 4.41
N THR A 81 4.03 10.21 4.70
CA THR A 81 4.63 10.27 6.04
C THR A 81 6.02 10.89 5.92
N ASP A 82 6.61 11.30 7.04
CA ASP A 82 7.98 11.81 7.02
C ASP A 82 8.97 10.67 6.75
N THR A 83 10.06 10.98 6.05
CA THR A 83 11.13 10.01 5.80
C THR A 83 12.42 10.70 5.38
N ASN A 84 13.54 10.16 5.83
CA ASN A 84 14.89 10.50 5.35
C ASN A 84 15.63 9.25 4.83
N LEU A 85 14.94 8.12 4.70
CA LEU A 85 15.54 6.84 4.30
C LEU A 85 15.51 6.67 2.77
N ARG A 86 16.40 5.82 2.24
CA ARG A 86 16.33 5.46 0.82
C ARG A 86 15.13 4.54 0.62
N TRP A 87 14.51 4.60 -0.56
CA TRP A 87 13.32 3.81 -0.86
C TRP A 87 13.50 2.31 -0.62
N LEU A 88 14.70 1.77 -0.89
CA LEU A 88 15.01 0.36 -0.70
C LEU A 88 14.98 -0.02 0.78
N ASP A 89 15.38 0.90 1.65
CA ASP A 89 15.37 0.73 3.11
C ASP A 89 13.92 0.82 3.66
N THR A 90 13.01 1.48 2.94
CA THR A 90 11.56 1.51 3.25
C THR A 90 10.77 0.37 2.59
N CYS A 91 11.40 -0.41 1.71
CA CYS A 91 10.72 -1.42 0.90
C CYS A 91 10.33 -2.62 1.78
N GLN A 92 9.03 -2.84 1.93
CA GLN A 92 8.47 -3.95 2.71
C GLN A 92 7.49 -4.77 1.89
N ARG A 93 7.34 -6.06 2.23
CA ARG A 93 6.27 -6.91 1.66
C ARG A 93 4.95 -6.59 2.35
N THR A 94 3.86 -6.68 1.61
CA THR A 94 2.52 -6.61 2.19
C THR A 94 2.22 -7.85 3.00
N VAL A 95 1.47 -7.70 4.10
CA VAL A 95 0.87 -8.81 4.82
C VAL A 95 -0.35 -9.29 4.03
N ARG A 96 -0.47 -10.61 3.89
CA ARG A 96 -1.59 -11.26 3.21
C ARG A 96 -2.26 -12.24 4.17
N ILE A 97 -3.55 -12.09 4.40
CA ILE A 97 -4.34 -12.96 5.28
C ILE A 97 -5.49 -13.55 4.48
N ILE A 98 -5.70 -14.85 4.63
CA ILE A 98 -6.86 -15.57 4.10
C ILE A 98 -7.78 -15.90 5.27
N SER A 99 -9.06 -15.55 5.13
CA SER A 99 -10.11 -15.99 6.05
C SER A 99 -10.48 -17.43 5.71
N GLY A 100 -10.35 -18.35 6.67
CA GLY A 100 -10.81 -19.73 6.58
C GLY A 100 -12.24 -19.90 7.09
N GLU A 101 -12.72 -21.15 7.09
CA GLU A 101 -14.00 -21.51 7.67
C GLU A 101 -14.05 -21.15 9.17
N ALA A 102 -15.25 -20.81 9.67
CA ALA A 102 -15.52 -20.43 11.06
C ALA A 102 -14.70 -19.23 11.61
N GLY A 103 -14.26 -18.29 10.74
CA GLY A 103 -13.60 -17.05 11.17
C GLY A 103 -12.12 -17.21 11.52
N THR A 104 -11.52 -18.35 11.20
CA THR A 104 -10.08 -18.56 11.33
C THR A 104 -9.30 -17.65 10.37
N ARG A 105 -8.19 -17.04 10.81
CA ARG A 105 -7.34 -16.16 9.99
C ARG A 105 -5.96 -16.77 9.92
N ARG A 106 -5.49 -17.09 8.71
CA ARG A 106 -4.14 -17.61 8.48
C ARG A 106 -3.35 -16.70 7.54
N PRO A 107 -2.03 -16.58 7.72
CA PRO A 107 -1.17 -16.01 6.68
C PRO A 107 -1.41 -16.73 5.35
N ALA A 108 -1.42 -15.98 4.25
CA ALA A 108 -1.41 -16.60 2.94
C ALA A 108 -0.04 -17.28 2.73
N ASP A 109 -0.05 -18.53 2.27
CA ASP A 109 1.15 -19.21 1.78
C ASP A 109 1.48 -18.56 0.43
N ASP A 110 2.42 -17.61 0.43
CA ASP A 110 2.77 -16.76 -0.73
C ASP A 110 3.62 -17.49 -1.78
#